data_AF-A0A087TK11-F1
#
_entry.id   AF-A0A087TK11-F1
#
_cell.length_a   1.000
_cell.length_b   1.000
_cell.length_c   1.000
_cell.angle_alpha   90.00
_cell.angle_beta   90.00
_cell.angle_gamma   90.00
#
_symmetry.space_group_name_H-M   'P 1'
#
loop_
_entity.id
_entity.type
_entity.pdbx_description
1 polymer ?
#
loop_
_entity_poly.entity_id
_entity_poly.type
_entity_poly.pdbx_seq_one_letter_code
_entity_poly.pdbx_strand_id
1 'polypeptide(L)'
;MAALLSPLAKCAEFLNPIKVHPYLSTCMDTAVKYIKCLSDNDIKSKVMKLIDDSSSIRCSKIAIDSESLLNWLAENEVLSIALEGNIDQVQYTDKIKGIVEFMGHRLSIEELTKIWNMQVGQNAQLIDNIHSIMTAAASKFSMDQFDHLLNLVQERWQESNDQMKKRLIIFIGRIGKETNQG
;
A
#
# COMPACT_ATOMS: atom_id res chain seq x y z
N MET A 1 14.55 15.40 10.55
CA MET A 1 14.03 15.82 9.22
C MET A 1 15.14 16.30 8.28
N ALA A 2 16.11 15.44 7.97
CA ALA A 2 17.06 15.64 6.85
C ALA A 2 16.97 14.48 5.82
N ALA A 3 16.13 13.49 6.10
CA ALA A 3 16.10 12.19 5.43
C ALA A 3 15.48 12.23 4.03
N LEU A 4 14.71 13.26 3.68
CA LEU A 4 14.11 13.43 2.33
C LEU A 4 14.92 14.37 1.43
N LEU A 5 15.77 15.23 2.01
CA LEU A 5 16.67 16.08 1.24
C LEU A 5 17.81 15.29 0.61
N SER A 6 18.29 14.23 1.28
CA SER A 6 19.34 13.36 0.73
C SER A 6 18.89 12.55 -0.50
N PRO A 7 17.69 11.92 -0.50
CA PRO A 7 17.11 11.32 -1.70
C PRO A 7 16.90 12.34 -2.81
N LEU A 8 16.35 13.53 -2.49
CA LEU A 8 16.10 14.57 -3.49
C LEU A 8 17.39 15.11 -4.11
N ALA A 9 18.45 15.30 -3.31
CA ALA A 9 19.77 15.70 -3.78
C ALA A 9 20.42 14.62 -4.66
N LYS A 10 20.29 13.34 -4.28
CA LYS A 10 20.73 12.21 -5.11
C LYS A 10 19.95 12.15 -6.42
N CYS A 11 18.64 12.37 -6.40
CA CYS A 11 17.80 12.42 -7.60
C CYS A 11 18.15 13.60 -8.53
N ALA A 12 18.69 14.70 -7.99
CA ALA A 12 19.05 15.88 -8.76
C ALA A 12 20.26 15.67 -9.69
N GLU A 13 21.21 14.79 -9.33
CA GLU A 13 22.35 14.43 -10.20
C GLU A 13 21.92 13.68 -11.47
N PHE A 14 20.78 12.99 -11.42
CA PHE A 14 20.26 12.18 -12.52
C PHE A 14 19.31 12.95 -13.47
N LEU A 15 18.83 14.13 -13.07
CA LEU A 15 17.82 14.90 -13.81
C LEU A 15 18.37 15.81 -14.93
N ASN A 16 19.61 15.55 -15.40
CA ASN A 16 20.38 16.26 -16.44
C ASN A 16 21.52 17.15 -15.85
N PRO A 17 22.70 16.56 -15.56
CA PRO A 17 23.73 17.16 -14.70
C PRO A 17 24.33 18.48 -15.24
N ILE A 18 24.28 18.73 -16.55
CA ILE A 18 24.95 19.87 -17.17
C ILE A 18 24.08 21.14 -17.18
N LYS A 19 22.75 21.00 -17.18
CA LYS A 19 21.82 22.14 -17.29
C LYS A 19 21.24 22.60 -15.96
N VAL A 20 21.11 21.71 -14.98
CA VAL A 20 20.23 21.95 -13.83
C VAL A 20 21.01 22.31 -12.56
N HIS A 21 22.26 21.88 -12.45
CA HIS A 21 23.13 22.08 -11.27
C HIS A 21 23.35 23.57 -10.89
N PRO A 22 23.61 24.52 -11.82
CA PRO A 22 23.86 25.92 -11.44
C PRO A 22 22.60 26.65 -10.95
N TYR A 23 21.43 26.21 -11.41
CA TYR A 23 20.15 26.84 -11.10
C TYR A 23 19.52 26.25 -9.84
N LEU A 24 19.63 24.93 -9.61
CA LEU A 24 19.07 24.28 -8.43
C LEU A 24 19.89 24.50 -7.15
N SER A 25 21.21 24.63 -7.21
CA SER A 25 22.02 24.74 -5.98
C SER A 25 21.65 25.98 -5.16
N THR A 26 21.53 27.12 -5.82
CA THR A 26 21.15 28.40 -5.20
C THR A 26 19.74 28.36 -4.62
N CYS A 27 18.81 27.73 -5.33
CA CYS A 27 17.43 27.53 -4.88
C CYS A 27 17.37 26.60 -3.65
N MET A 28 18.18 25.54 -3.64
CA MET A 28 18.22 24.59 -2.52
C MET A 28 18.84 25.20 -1.26
N ASP A 29 19.92 25.98 -1.39
CA ASP A 29 20.54 26.67 -0.25
C ASP A 29 19.57 27.70 0.36
N THR A 30 18.85 28.43 -0.50
CA THR A 30 17.85 29.41 -0.06
C THR A 30 16.66 28.72 0.61
N ALA A 31 16.18 27.59 0.06
CA ALA A 31 15.10 26.79 0.64
C ALA A 31 15.49 26.20 2.00
N VAL A 32 16.70 25.65 2.14
CA VAL A 32 17.20 25.11 3.40
C VAL A 32 17.34 26.22 4.46
N LYS A 33 17.83 27.40 4.07
CA LYS A 33 17.95 28.55 4.97
C LYS A 33 16.58 29.09 5.42
N TYR A 34 15.61 29.12 4.51
CA TYR A 34 14.23 29.51 4.80
C TYR A 34 13.56 28.52 5.77
N ILE A 35 13.69 27.22 5.51
CA ILE A 35 13.14 26.16 6.38
C ILE A 35 13.75 26.19 7.78
N LYS A 36 15.06 26.45 7.89
CA LYS A 36 15.74 26.59 9.19
C LYS A 36 15.29 27.81 10.00
N CYS A 37 14.67 28.81 9.36
CA CYS A 37 14.19 30.03 10.01
C CYS A 37 12.69 29.99 10.37
N LEU A 38 11.95 28.94 10.02
CA LEU A 38 10.53 28.82 10.34
C LEU A 38 10.34 28.25 11.75
N SER A 39 9.46 28.87 12.54
CA SER A 39 9.06 28.36 13.86
C SER A 39 8.09 27.18 13.72
N ASP A 40 8.05 26.27 14.70
CA ASP A 40 7.32 24.98 14.61
C ASP A 40 5.82 25.12 14.26
N ASN A 41 5.20 26.25 14.61
CA ASN A 41 3.79 26.52 14.30
C ASN A 41 3.59 26.97 12.84
N ASP A 42 4.55 27.69 12.26
CA ASP A 42 4.50 28.12 10.86
C ASP A 42 4.73 26.94 9.90
N ILE A 43 5.57 25.98 10.30
CA ILE A 43 5.86 24.77 9.52
C ILE A 43 4.57 23.97 9.30
N LYS A 44 3.78 23.72 10.35
CA LYS A 44 2.53 22.94 10.23
C LYS A 44 1.51 23.61 9.30
N SER A 45 1.30 24.92 9.47
CA SER A 45 0.36 25.70 8.65
C SER A 45 0.79 25.73 7.18
N LYS A 46 2.07 25.99 6.91
CA LYS A 46 2.56 26.16 5.55
C LYS A 46 2.73 24.83 4.82
N VAL A 47 3.11 23.76 5.52
CA VAL A 47 3.18 22.40 4.95
C VAL A 47 1.79 21.88 4.62
N MET A 48 0.79 22.09 5.49
CA MET A 48 -0.61 21.77 5.16
C MET A 48 -1.09 22.52 3.93
N LYS A 49 -0.76 23.81 3.82
CA LYS A 49 -1.14 24.61 2.65
C LYS A 49 -0.49 24.13 1.35
N LEU A 50 0.77 23.70 1.41
CA LEU A 50 1.47 23.08 0.27
C LEU A 50 0.88 21.72 -0.11
N ILE A 51 0.42 20.94 0.87
CA ILE A 51 -0.28 19.68 0.65
C ILE A 51 -1.66 19.94 0.00
N ASP A 52 -2.41 20.93 0.47
CA ASP A 52 -3.68 21.35 -0.14
C ASP A 52 -3.50 21.94 -1.55
N ASP A 53 -2.43 22.70 -1.77
CA ASP A 53 -2.09 23.21 -3.11
C ASP A 53 -1.68 22.07 -4.06
N SER A 54 -1.11 20.98 -3.53
CA SER A 54 -0.79 19.77 -4.31
C SER A 54 -1.99 18.86 -4.59
N SER A 55 -3.05 18.93 -3.79
CA SER A 55 -4.31 18.21 -4.01
C SER A 55 -5.26 18.97 -4.95
N SER A 56 -5.04 20.28 -5.15
CA SER A 56 -5.71 21.04 -6.22
C SER A 56 -5.17 20.66 -7.60
N ILE A 57 -6.06 20.12 -8.44
CA ILE A 57 -5.82 19.60 -9.80
C ILE A 57 -5.51 20.72 -10.81
N ARG A 58 -4.44 21.50 -10.57
CA ARG A 58 -3.81 22.34 -11.60
C ARG A 58 -2.30 22.39 -11.39
N CYS A 59 -1.63 21.27 -11.64
CA CYS A 59 -0.28 21.30 -12.20
C CYS A 59 0.02 19.98 -12.92
N SER A 60 0.31 20.07 -14.21
CA SER A 60 0.46 18.93 -15.12
C SER A 60 1.88 18.34 -15.09
N LYS A 61 1.94 17.00 -15.08
CA LYS A 61 3.03 16.09 -15.53
C LYS A 61 4.20 15.77 -14.56
N ILE A 62 3.94 14.89 -13.60
CA ILE A 62 4.75 13.67 -13.36
C ILE A 62 3.77 12.54 -13.02
N ALA A 63 3.07 12.00 -14.02
CA ALA A 63 2.25 10.82 -13.81
C ALA A 63 3.18 9.62 -13.75
N ILE A 64 3.36 9.01 -12.57
CA ILE A 64 3.95 7.68 -12.48
C ILE A 64 2.93 6.75 -13.12
N ASP A 65 3.36 6.03 -14.13
CA ASP A 65 2.54 5.04 -14.80
C ASP A 65 2.14 3.92 -13.81
N SER A 66 0.89 3.45 -13.91
CA SER A 66 0.32 2.48 -12.96
C SER A 66 1.08 1.16 -12.97
N GLU A 67 1.58 0.72 -14.13
CA GLU A 67 2.34 -0.51 -14.27
C GLU A 67 3.75 -0.35 -13.67
N SER A 68 4.36 0.82 -13.85
CA SER A 68 5.62 1.18 -13.22
C SER A 68 5.53 1.17 -11.68
N LEU A 69 4.41 1.65 -11.12
CA LEU A 69 4.16 1.61 -9.68
C LEU A 69 3.93 0.18 -9.17
N LEU A 70 3.18 -0.65 -9.92
CA LEU A 70 2.95 -2.05 -9.58
C LEU A 70 4.25 -2.86 -9.55
N ASN A 71 5.11 -2.69 -10.56
CA ASN A 71 6.39 -3.35 -10.62
C ASN A 71 7.28 -2.93 -9.44
N TRP A 72 7.32 -1.64 -9.11
CA TRP A 72 8.08 -1.16 -7.97
C TRP A 72 7.57 -1.74 -6.64
N LEU A 73 6.25 -1.82 -6.43
CA LEU A 73 5.66 -2.41 -5.22
C LEU A 73 6.06 -3.88 -5.05
N ALA A 74 6.02 -4.65 -6.15
CA ALA A 74 6.42 -6.06 -6.15
C ALA A 74 7.93 -6.23 -5.92
N GLU A 75 8.77 -5.48 -6.64
CA GLU A 75 10.23 -5.56 -6.55
C GLU A 75 10.77 -5.21 -5.15
N ASN A 76 10.09 -4.31 -4.42
CA ASN A 76 10.52 -3.84 -3.11
C ASN A 76 9.81 -4.56 -1.95
N GLU A 77 9.02 -5.61 -2.24
CA GLU A 77 8.26 -6.39 -1.24
C GLU A 77 7.45 -5.50 -0.28
N VAL A 78 6.92 -4.38 -0.77
CA VAL A 78 6.28 -3.34 0.06
C VAL A 78 5.11 -3.93 0.85
N LEU A 79 4.40 -4.87 0.24
CA LEU A 79 3.31 -5.59 0.87
C LEU A 79 3.78 -6.38 2.10
N SER A 80 4.90 -7.09 2.02
CA SER A 80 5.44 -7.83 3.17
C SER A 80 5.76 -6.89 4.34
N ILE A 81 6.36 -5.74 4.06
CA ILE A 81 6.68 -4.71 5.08
C ILE A 81 5.39 -4.13 5.67
N ALA A 82 4.41 -3.83 4.82
CA ALA A 82 3.13 -3.26 5.26
C ALA A 82 2.30 -4.26 6.08
N LEU A 83 2.47 -5.57 5.87
CA LEU A 83 1.80 -6.58 6.69
C LEU A 83 2.42 -6.73 8.09
N GLU A 84 3.66 -6.30 8.33
CA GLU A 84 4.25 -6.26 9.69
C GLU A 84 3.62 -5.18 10.59
N GLY A 85 2.82 -4.27 10.03
CA GLY A 85 2.12 -3.23 10.77
C GLY A 85 0.95 -3.74 11.61
N ASN A 86 0.24 -2.82 12.25
CA ASN A 86 -0.87 -3.15 13.14
C ASN A 86 -2.18 -3.42 12.36
N ILE A 87 -2.38 -4.67 11.93
CA ILE A 87 -3.58 -5.11 11.22
C ILE A 87 -4.82 -5.21 12.13
N ASP A 88 -4.68 -5.11 13.45
CA ASP A 88 -5.88 -4.95 14.32
C ASP A 88 -6.53 -3.57 14.12
N GLN A 89 -5.76 -2.56 13.71
CA GLN A 89 -6.28 -1.22 13.49
C GLN A 89 -7.02 -1.13 12.15
N VAL A 90 -8.33 -0.85 12.19
CA VAL A 90 -9.20 -0.74 11.00
C VAL A 90 -8.67 0.26 9.98
N GLN A 91 -8.22 1.45 10.42
CA GLN A 91 -7.68 2.49 9.53
C GLN A 91 -6.40 2.06 8.80
N TYR A 92 -5.58 1.21 9.44
CA TYR A 92 -4.38 0.66 8.82
C TYR A 92 -4.76 -0.43 7.83
N THR A 93 -5.65 -1.34 8.25
CA THR A 93 -6.22 -2.40 7.43
C THR A 93 -6.83 -1.87 6.13
N ASP A 94 -7.55 -0.74 6.18
CA ASP A 94 -8.14 -0.14 4.97
C ASP A 94 -7.09 0.38 3.99
N LYS A 95 -5.93 0.84 4.47
CA LYS A 95 -4.80 1.19 3.59
C LYS A 95 -4.18 -0.06 2.96
N ILE A 96 -4.04 -1.14 3.73
CA ILE A 96 -3.54 -2.43 3.22
C ILE A 96 -4.49 -3.00 2.16
N LYS A 97 -5.82 -2.92 2.38
CA LYS A 97 -6.82 -3.28 1.36
C LYS A 97 -6.55 -2.58 0.04
N GLY A 98 -6.34 -1.26 0.07
CA GLY A 98 -6.06 -0.48 -1.15
C GLY A 98 -4.78 -0.93 -1.87
N ILE A 99 -3.73 -1.28 -1.12
CA ILE A 99 -2.48 -1.81 -1.70
C ILE A 99 -2.72 -3.18 -2.34
N VAL A 100 -3.36 -4.10 -1.61
CA VAL A 100 -3.61 -5.48 -2.06
C VAL A 100 -4.58 -5.49 -3.24
N GLU A 101 -5.62 -4.66 -3.21
CA GLU A 101 -6.56 -4.44 -4.31
C GLU A 101 -5.87 -3.82 -5.53
N PHE A 102 -4.91 -2.91 -5.35
CA PHE A 102 -4.14 -2.37 -6.46
C PHE A 102 -3.25 -3.44 -7.10
N MET A 103 -2.58 -4.26 -6.28
CA MET A 103 -1.72 -5.34 -6.75
C MET A 103 -2.49 -6.45 -7.48
N GLY A 104 -3.63 -6.90 -6.96
CA GLY A 104 -4.51 -7.90 -7.61
C GLY A 104 -3.75 -9.08 -8.22
N HIS A 105 -3.85 -9.25 -9.54
CA HIS A 105 -3.16 -10.28 -10.31
C HIS A 105 -1.62 -10.27 -10.26
N ARG A 106 -0.99 -9.19 -9.77
CA ARG A 106 0.48 -9.12 -9.54
C ARG A 106 0.91 -9.69 -8.20
N LEU A 107 -0.01 -9.98 -7.28
CA LEU A 107 0.34 -10.70 -6.05
C LEU A 107 0.91 -12.09 -6.39
N SER A 108 2.07 -12.41 -5.83
CA SER A 108 2.56 -13.78 -5.90
C SER A 108 1.69 -14.71 -5.04
N ILE A 109 1.69 -16.00 -5.39
CA ILE A 109 1.06 -17.05 -4.58
C ILE A 109 1.64 -17.08 -3.15
N GLU A 110 2.93 -16.77 -3.02
CA GLU A 110 3.62 -16.70 -1.72
C GLU A 110 3.10 -15.53 -0.88
N GLU A 111 2.93 -14.33 -1.45
CA GLU A 111 2.36 -13.18 -0.74
C GLU A 111 0.90 -13.42 -0.33
N LEU A 112 0.11 -14.03 -1.22
CA LEU A 112 -1.28 -14.41 -0.90
C LEU A 112 -1.32 -15.40 0.28
N THR A 113 -0.43 -16.38 0.28
CA THR A 113 -0.28 -17.36 1.38
C THR A 113 0.19 -16.68 2.67
N LYS A 114 1.12 -15.73 2.58
CA LYS A 114 1.58 -14.94 3.73
C LYS A 114 0.41 -14.19 4.37
N ILE A 115 -0.39 -13.45 3.59
CA ILE A 115 -1.59 -12.76 4.08
C ILE A 115 -2.55 -13.75 4.76
N TRP A 116 -2.84 -14.88 4.12
CA TRP A 116 -3.73 -15.89 4.65
C TRP A 116 -3.28 -16.43 6.01
N ASN A 117 -2.00 -16.75 6.14
CA ASN A 117 -1.44 -17.38 7.35
C ASN A 117 -1.41 -16.43 8.56
N MET A 118 -1.51 -15.12 8.35
CA MET A 118 -1.60 -14.15 9.45
C MET A 118 -2.81 -14.38 10.35
N GLN A 119 -3.87 -15.05 9.87
CA GLN A 119 -5.05 -15.32 10.68
C GLN A 119 -4.83 -16.42 11.74
N VAL A 120 -3.75 -17.20 11.65
CA VAL A 120 -3.49 -18.35 12.52
C VAL A 120 -3.12 -17.88 13.93
N GLY A 121 -3.85 -18.38 14.93
CA GLY A 121 -3.60 -18.05 16.34
C GLY A 121 -4.05 -16.64 16.76
N GLN A 122 -4.72 -15.90 15.88
CA GLN A 122 -5.14 -14.53 16.13
C GLN A 122 -6.58 -14.41 16.64
N ASN A 123 -6.92 -13.22 17.12
CA ASN A 123 -8.27 -12.90 17.59
C ASN A 123 -9.28 -12.81 16.41
N ALA A 124 -10.58 -12.85 16.73
CA ALA A 124 -11.66 -12.80 15.75
C ALA A 124 -11.63 -11.55 14.84
N GLN A 125 -11.25 -10.38 15.38
CA GLN A 125 -11.23 -9.12 14.65
C GLN A 125 -10.12 -9.12 13.59
N LEU A 126 -8.93 -9.59 13.94
CA LEU A 126 -7.81 -9.70 13.00
C LEU A 126 -8.14 -10.68 11.89
N ILE A 127 -8.73 -11.83 12.22
CA ILE A 127 -9.19 -12.80 11.22
C ILE A 127 -10.16 -12.13 10.23
N ASP A 128 -11.14 -11.37 10.72
CA ASP A 128 -12.09 -10.65 9.87
C ASP A 128 -11.42 -9.56 9.01
N ASN A 129 -10.40 -8.88 9.54
CA ASN A 129 -9.60 -7.90 8.82
C ASN A 129 -8.82 -8.56 7.67
N ILE A 130 -8.17 -9.70 7.91
CA ILE A 130 -7.46 -10.49 6.89
C ILE A 130 -8.42 -10.98 5.80
N HIS A 131 -9.55 -11.55 6.19
CA HIS A 131 -10.60 -11.96 5.24
C HIS A 131 -11.08 -10.76 4.40
N SER A 132 -11.21 -9.59 5.01
CA SER A 132 -11.59 -8.37 4.29
C SER A 132 -10.51 -7.86 3.34
N ILE A 133 -9.21 -7.97 3.70
CA ILE A 133 -8.09 -7.64 2.81
C ILE A 133 -8.12 -8.50 1.56
N MET A 134 -8.27 -9.81 1.72
CA MET A 134 -8.27 -10.70 0.56
C MET A 134 -9.55 -10.57 -0.28
N THR A 135 -10.69 -10.31 0.36
CA THR A 135 -11.94 -10.02 -0.38
C THR A 135 -11.77 -8.81 -1.29
N ALA A 136 -11.10 -7.74 -0.83
CA ALA A 136 -10.93 -6.50 -1.60
C ALA A 136 -10.17 -6.70 -2.93
N ALA A 137 -9.25 -7.67 -2.99
CA ALA A 137 -8.52 -7.98 -4.21
C ALA A 137 -9.13 -9.12 -5.04
N ALA A 138 -10.19 -9.78 -4.54
CA ALA A 138 -10.69 -11.02 -5.12
C ALA A 138 -11.18 -10.86 -6.57
N SER A 139 -11.78 -9.72 -6.91
CA SER A 139 -12.25 -9.41 -8.27
C SER A 139 -11.12 -9.28 -9.30
N LYS A 140 -9.87 -9.10 -8.84
CA LYS A 140 -8.69 -8.92 -9.70
C LYS A 140 -7.75 -10.11 -9.69
N PHE A 141 -8.12 -11.21 -9.01
CA PHE A 141 -7.29 -12.40 -8.96
C PHE A 141 -7.29 -13.14 -10.31
N SER A 142 -6.13 -13.70 -10.65
CA SER A 142 -6.05 -14.69 -11.72
C SER A 142 -6.73 -16.00 -11.30
N MET A 143 -6.99 -16.87 -12.28
CA MET A 143 -7.56 -18.20 -12.01
C MET A 143 -6.68 -19.00 -11.02
N ASP A 144 -5.36 -18.98 -11.22
CA ASP A 144 -4.41 -19.67 -10.34
C ASP A 144 -4.44 -19.13 -8.89
N GLN A 145 -4.53 -17.80 -8.72
CA GLN A 145 -4.63 -17.18 -7.40
C GLN A 145 -5.95 -17.53 -6.72
N PHE A 146 -7.05 -17.60 -7.48
CA PHE A 146 -8.36 -17.96 -6.96
C PHE A 146 -8.42 -19.44 -6.56
N ASP A 147 -7.91 -20.33 -7.40
CA ASP A 147 -7.82 -21.77 -7.10
C ASP A 147 -6.93 -22.02 -5.87
N HIS A 148 -5.80 -21.32 -5.78
CA HIS A 148 -4.95 -21.38 -4.59
C HIS A 148 -5.68 -20.90 -3.33
N LEU A 149 -6.42 -19.80 -3.42
CA LEU A 149 -7.22 -19.28 -2.31
C LEU A 149 -8.29 -20.29 -1.85
N LEU A 150 -8.96 -20.96 -2.79
CA LEU A 150 -9.94 -22.00 -2.44
C LEU A 150 -9.26 -23.19 -1.76
N ASN A 151 -8.07 -23.59 -2.20
CA ASN A 151 -7.30 -24.65 -1.54
C ASN A 151 -6.95 -24.27 -0.09
N LEU A 152 -6.48 -23.05 0.14
CA LEU A 152 -6.19 -22.53 1.48
C LEU A 152 -7.43 -22.54 2.39
N VAL A 153 -8.59 -22.19 1.84
CA VAL A 153 -9.88 -22.26 2.57
C VAL A 153 -10.25 -23.70 2.88
N GLN A 154 -10.06 -24.62 1.94
CA GLN A 154 -10.34 -26.05 2.12
C GLN A 154 -9.44 -26.68 3.18
N GLU A 155 -8.15 -26.40 3.18
CA GLU A 155 -7.22 -26.85 4.22
C GLU A 155 -7.67 -26.33 5.59
N ARG A 156 -7.94 -25.02 5.67
CA ARG A 156 -8.40 -24.40 6.92
C ARG A 156 -9.74 -24.97 7.38
N TRP A 157 -10.62 -25.36 6.46
CA TRP A 157 -11.91 -25.98 6.76
C TRP A 157 -11.78 -27.32 7.51
N GLN A 158 -10.79 -28.14 7.16
CA GLN A 158 -10.59 -29.44 7.80
C GLN A 158 -10.13 -29.31 9.25
N GLU A 159 -9.31 -28.30 9.53
CA GLU A 159 -8.69 -28.09 10.86
C GLU A 159 -9.50 -27.17 11.78
N SER A 160 -10.67 -26.68 11.34
CA SER A 160 -11.41 -25.63 12.03
C SER A 160 -12.65 -26.10 12.80
N ASN A 161 -12.96 -25.34 13.86
CA ASN A 161 -14.20 -25.47 14.63
C ASN A 161 -15.40 -24.84 13.91
N ASP A 162 -16.62 -25.05 14.44
CA ASP A 162 -17.85 -24.53 13.83
C ASP A 162 -17.88 -23.00 13.66
N GLN A 163 -17.28 -22.26 14.59
CA GLN A 163 -17.23 -20.79 14.49
C GLN A 163 -16.37 -20.34 13.31
N MET A 164 -15.19 -20.94 13.14
CA MET A 164 -14.31 -20.65 12.02
C MET A 164 -14.92 -21.14 10.70
N LYS A 165 -15.56 -22.32 10.66
CA LYS A 165 -16.31 -22.77 9.48
C LYS A 165 -17.39 -21.78 9.04
N LYS A 166 -18.15 -21.22 9.98
CA LYS A 166 -19.11 -20.14 9.67
C LYS A 166 -18.43 -18.91 9.06
N ARG A 167 -17.26 -18.51 9.57
CA ARG A 167 -16.47 -17.39 9.01
C ARG A 167 -16.00 -17.70 7.59
N LEU A 168 -15.48 -18.90 7.34
CA LEU A 168 -15.05 -19.32 6.00
C LEU A 168 -16.20 -19.30 4.98
N ILE A 169 -17.41 -19.73 5.37
CA ILE A 169 -18.60 -19.63 4.48
C ILE A 169 -18.92 -18.16 4.16
N ILE A 170 -18.92 -17.29 5.17
CA ILE A 170 -19.17 -15.86 4.96
C ILE A 170 -18.10 -15.26 4.05
N PHE A 171 -16.85 -15.65 4.25
CA PHE A 171 -15.71 -15.21 3.45
C PHE A 171 -15.84 -15.62 1.99
N ILE A 172 -16.11 -16.90 1.69
CA ILE A 172 -16.38 -17.37 0.31
C ILE A 172 -17.57 -16.62 -0.29
N GLY A 173 -18.66 -16.44 0.47
CA GLY A 173 -19.84 -15.72 0.00
C GLY A 173 -19.55 -14.25 -0.35
N ARG A 174 -18.67 -13.59 0.41
CA ARG A 174 -18.19 -12.23 0.11
C ARG A 174 -17.34 -12.20 -1.15
N ILE A 175 -16.42 -13.13 -1.30
CA ILE A 175 -15.60 -13.27 -2.52
C ILE A 175 -16.48 -13.43 -3.75
N GLY A 176 -17.43 -14.39 -3.73
CA GLY A 176 -18.29 -14.64 -4.88
C GLY A 176 -19.19 -13.46 -5.25
N LYS A 177 -19.51 -12.59 -4.28
CA LYS A 177 -20.19 -11.32 -4.56
C LYS A 177 -19.24 -10.31 -5.22
N GLU A 178 -18.02 -10.17 -4.71
CA GLU A 178 -17.03 -9.21 -5.21
C GLU A 178 -16.60 -9.55 -6.65
N THR A 179 -16.37 -10.83 -6.94
CA THR A 179 -16.01 -11.31 -8.30
C THR A 179 -17.12 -11.17 -9.32
N ASN A 180 -18.37 -10.97 -8.90
CA ASN A 180 -19.51 -10.70 -9.78
C ASN A 180 -19.76 -9.19 -10.01
N GLN A 181 -19.06 -8.31 -9.27
CA GLN A 181 -19.24 -6.85 -9.35
C GLN A 181 -18.09 -6.13 -10.07
N GLY A 182 -16.96 -6.81 -10.29
CA GLY A 182 -15.83 -6.33 -11.12
C GLY A 182 -15.91 -6.83 -12.55
#